data_AF-A0A527HJW9-F1
#
_entry.id   AF-A0A527HJW9-F1
#
_cell.length_a   1.000
_cell.length_b   1.000
_cell.length_c   1.000
_cell.angle_alpha   90.00
_cell.angle_beta   90.00
_cell.angle_gamma   90.00
#
_symmetry.space_group_name_H-M   'P 1'
#
loop_
_entity.id
_entity.type
_entity.pdbx_description
1 polymer ?
#
loop_
_entity_poly.entity_id
_entity_poly.type
_entity_poly.pdbx_seq_one_letter_code
_entity_poly.pdbx_strand_id
1 'polypeptide(L)'
;MTRIIARPLTRESFAPFGDVIDMGGDNHYPINGGRAERYHDLATAEATGLNARVLISMVRGTPYELPLKLSMVERHPFGSQAFIPLSPRPFLVV
;
A
#
# COMPACT_ATOMS: atom_id res chain seq x y z
N MET A 1 -22.50 17.13 3.58
CA MET A 1 -21.66 15.93 3.73
C MET A 1 -21.19 15.51 2.34
N THR A 2 -19.89 15.31 2.15
CA THR A 2 -19.34 14.86 0.86
C THR A 2 -19.42 13.34 0.79
N ARG A 3 -19.91 12.80 -0.32
CA ARG A 3 -19.95 11.35 -0.55
C ARG A 3 -18.69 10.94 -1.30
N ILE A 4 -17.93 10.01 -0.74
CA ILE A 4 -16.78 9.38 -1.39
C ILE A 4 -17.26 8.07 -2.02
N ILE A 5 -16.91 7.86 -3.29
CA ILE A 5 -17.22 6.63 -4.02
C ILE A 5 -15.89 5.95 -4.31
N ALA A 6 -15.76 4.69 -3.88
CA ALA A 6 -14.59 3.89 -4.16
C ALA A 6 -14.39 3.73 -5.67
N ARG A 7 -13.14 3.82 -6.11
CA ARG A 7 -12.73 3.66 -7.50
C ARG A 7 -11.67 2.55 -7.58
N PRO A 8 -11.47 1.92 -8.75
CA PRO A 8 -10.34 1.03 -8.95
C PRO A 8 -9.03 1.74 -8.61
N LEU A 9 -8.15 1.04 -7.89
CA LEU A 9 -6.81 1.53 -7.58
C LEU A 9 -5.92 1.40 -8.83
N THR A 10 -5.32 2.50 -9.25
CA THR A 10 -4.26 2.51 -10.27
C THR A 10 -3.06 3.32 -9.77
N ARG A 11 -1.87 3.03 -10.29
CA ARG A 11 -0.64 3.78 -9.97
C ARG A 11 -0.82 5.28 -10.19
N GLU A 12 -1.41 5.67 -11.31
CA GLU A 12 -1.60 7.06 -11.71
C GLU A 12 -2.57 7.78 -10.77
N SER A 13 -3.66 7.11 -10.40
CA SER A 13 -4.67 7.67 -9.50
C SER A 13 -4.17 7.81 -8.05
N PHE A 14 -3.18 7.00 -7.67
CA PHE A 14 -2.67 6.91 -6.30
C PHE A 14 -1.35 7.66 -6.07
N ALA A 15 -0.63 8.04 -7.12
CA ALA A 15 0.66 8.72 -7.06
C ALA A 15 0.75 9.92 -6.08
N PRO A 16 -0.30 10.75 -5.88
CA PRO A 16 -0.25 11.82 -4.88
C PRO A 16 -0.22 11.33 -3.41
N PHE A 17 -0.56 10.07 -3.16
CA PHE A 17 -0.69 9.48 -1.83
C PHE A 17 0.39 8.44 -1.50
N GLY A 18 1.01 7.86 -2.54
CA GLY A 18 2.08 6.89 -2.40
C GLY A 18 2.16 5.94 -3.60
N ASP A 19 2.74 4.76 -3.37
CA ASP A 19 2.97 3.75 -4.40
C ASP A 19 1.94 2.63 -4.38
N VAL A 20 1.63 2.08 -5.55
CA VAL A 20 0.87 0.82 -5.68
C VAL A 20 1.85 -0.33 -5.87
N ILE A 21 1.84 -1.29 -4.93
CA ILE A 21 2.70 -2.47 -4.98
C ILE A 21 1.97 -3.58 -5.74
N ASP A 22 2.25 -3.69 -7.04
CA ASP A 22 1.74 -4.77 -7.90
C ASP A 22 2.78 -5.21 -8.94
N MET A 23 2.41 -6.21 -9.75
CA MET A 23 3.22 -6.75 -10.84
C MET A 23 2.80 -6.20 -12.22
N GLY A 24 2.08 -5.08 -12.28
CA GLY A 24 1.52 -4.54 -13.52
C GLY A 24 2.42 -3.54 -14.25
N GLY A 25 3.54 -3.14 -13.66
CA GLY A 25 4.47 -2.16 -14.26
C GLY A 25 5.65 -2.81 -15.00
N ASP A 26 6.26 -2.05 -15.91
CA ASP A 26 7.33 -2.52 -16.80
C ASP A 26 8.74 -2.55 -16.16
N ASN A 27 8.88 -2.03 -14.93
CA ASN A 27 10.17 -2.04 -14.21
C ASN A 27 10.42 -3.42 -13.57
N HIS A 28 10.75 -4.39 -14.40
CA HIS A 28 11.07 -5.73 -13.95
C HIS A 28 12.20 -6.35 -14.79
N TYR A 29 12.91 -7.30 -14.20
CA TYR A 29 13.95 -8.04 -14.89
C TYR A 29 14.14 -9.46 -14.33
N PRO A 30 14.59 -10.41 -15.16
CA PRO A 30 14.86 -11.76 -14.72
C PRO A 30 16.08 -11.80 -13.79
N ILE A 31 15.97 -12.61 -12.75
CA ILE A 31 17.05 -12.95 -11.82
C ILE A 31 17.21 -14.48 -11.75
N ASN A 32 18.22 -14.96 -11.01
CA ASN A 32 18.46 -16.40 -10.82
C ASN A 32 18.60 -17.19 -12.14
N GLY A 33 19.24 -16.59 -13.15
CA GLY A 33 19.39 -17.19 -14.48
C GLY A 33 18.06 -17.36 -15.22
N GLY A 34 17.12 -16.44 -15.05
CA GLY A 34 15.80 -16.47 -15.68
C GLY A 34 14.77 -17.33 -14.96
N ARG A 35 15.05 -17.79 -13.73
CA ARG A 35 14.11 -18.62 -12.94
C ARG A 35 13.18 -17.83 -12.03
N ALA A 36 13.38 -16.53 -11.88
CA ALA A 36 12.48 -15.65 -11.15
C ALA A 36 12.46 -14.27 -11.80
N GLU A 37 11.30 -13.62 -11.77
CA GLU A 37 11.12 -12.25 -12.25
C GLU A 37 11.13 -11.30 -11.05
N ARG A 38 11.98 -10.28 -11.07
CA ARG A 38 12.01 -9.25 -10.03
C ARG A 38 11.28 -8.01 -10.52
N TYR A 39 10.10 -7.76 -9.98
CA TYR A 39 9.43 -6.46 -10.06
C TYR A 39 10.15 -5.50 -9.12
N HIS A 40 10.86 -4.54 -9.71
CA HIS A 40 11.85 -3.74 -9.01
C HIS A 40 11.24 -2.43 -8.52
N ASP A 41 11.68 -1.99 -7.35
CA ASP A 41 11.40 -0.65 -6.81
C ASP A 41 9.91 -0.30 -6.77
N LEU A 42 9.09 -1.22 -6.26
CA LEU A 42 7.63 -1.05 -6.20
C LEU A 42 7.18 -0.05 -5.12
N ALA A 43 8.01 0.18 -4.10
CA ALA A 43 7.84 1.16 -3.04
C ALA A 43 9.16 1.29 -2.24
N THR A 44 9.41 2.47 -1.67
CA THR A 44 10.54 2.70 -0.75
C THR A 44 10.04 2.89 0.68
N ALA A 45 10.62 2.14 1.63
CA ALA A 45 10.30 2.32 3.04
C ALA A 45 11.07 3.52 3.63
N GLU A 46 10.34 4.49 4.16
CA GLU A 46 10.89 5.68 4.80
C GLU A 46 10.76 5.58 6.33
N ALA A 47 11.82 5.91 7.05
CA ALA A 47 11.81 5.98 8.52
C ALA A 47 12.85 7.00 9.00
N THR A 48 12.44 7.93 9.86
CA THR A 48 13.28 9.02 10.37
C THR A 48 13.18 9.13 11.89
N GLY A 49 14.21 9.71 12.53
CA GLY A 49 14.27 9.91 13.98
C GLY A 49 15.28 8.98 14.68
N LEU A 50 15.50 9.26 15.97
CA LEU A 50 16.43 8.49 16.80
C LEU A 50 15.92 7.06 16.99
N ASN A 51 16.76 6.07 16.71
CA ASN A 51 16.41 4.64 16.76
C ASN A 51 15.30 4.22 15.77
N ALA A 52 15.13 4.94 14.65
CA ALA A 52 14.20 4.55 13.61
C ALA A 52 14.50 3.14 13.08
N ARG A 53 13.44 2.34 12.90
CA ARG A 53 13.52 0.97 12.38
C ARG A 53 12.39 0.72 11.41
N VAL A 54 12.70 0.02 10.33
CA VAL A 54 11.68 -0.59 9.46
C VAL A 54 11.26 -1.91 10.11
N LEU A 55 9.96 -2.09 10.29
CA LEU A 55 9.37 -3.24 10.95
C LEU A 55 8.48 -4.01 9.97
N ILE A 56 8.39 -5.32 10.15
CA ILE A 56 7.45 -6.18 9.43
C ILE A 56 6.49 -6.74 10.47
N SER A 57 5.19 -6.65 10.18
CA SER A 57 4.14 -7.00 11.14
C SER A 57 2.95 -7.63 10.43
N MET A 58 2.13 -8.34 11.20
CA MET A 58 0.86 -8.91 10.74
C MET A 58 -0.29 -8.14 11.38
N VAL A 59 -1.23 -7.69 10.57
CA VAL A 59 -2.44 -7.03 11.04
C VAL A 59 -3.65 -7.89 10.69
N ARG A 60 -4.53 -8.12 11.67
CA ARG A 60 -5.83 -8.77 11.46
C ARG A 60 -6.93 -7.75 11.73
N GLY A 61 -7.46 -7.17 10.65
CA GLY A 61 -8.55 -6.19 10.72
C GLY A 61 -9.92 -6.84 10.87
N THR A 62 -10.83 -6.14 11.53
CA THR A 62 -12.28 -6.44 11.53
C THR A 62 -12.94 -5.63 10.41
N PRO A 63 -13.79 -6.21 9.55
CA PRO A 63 -14.49 -5.48 8.51
C PRO A 63 -15.39 -4.37 9.05
N TYR A 64 -15.51 -3.27 8.30
CA TYR A 64 -16.47 -2.20 8.56
C TYR A 64 -17.79 -2.48 7.84
N GLU A 65 -18.90 -2.08 8.46
CA GLU A 65 -20.19 -2.00 7.76
C GLU A 65 -20.22 -0.82 6.80
N LEU A 66 -20.87 -1.00 5.65
CA LEU A 66 -21.07 0.04 4.65
C LEU A 66 -22.56 0.41 4.55
N PRO A 67 -22.89 1.71 4.39
CA PRO A 67 -22.00 2.85 4.22
C PRO A 67 -21.29 3.28 5.53
N LEU A 68 -19.99 3.54 5.45
CA LEU A 68 -19.20 4.02 6.58
C LEU A 68 -19.23 5.55 6.65
N LYS A 69 -19.58 6.10 7.82
CA LYS A 69 -19.36 7.52 8.13
C LYS A 69 -17.89 7.72 8.53
N LEU A 70 -17.07 8.23 7.62
CA LEU A 70 -15.67 8.56 7.90
C LEU A 70 -15.59 9.76 8.85
N SER A 71 -15.06 9.54 10.06
CA SER A 71 -14.93 10.58 11.10
C SER A 71 -13.50 11.02 11.37
N MET A 72 -12.51 10.22 10.97
CA MET A 72 -11.09 10.48 11.17
C MET A 72 -10.24 9.89 10.05
N VAL A 73 -9.08 10.49 9.84
CA VAL A 73 -7.95 9.94 9.09
C VAL A 73 -6.70 10.11 9.95
N GLU A 74 -5.68 9.29 9.70
CA GLU A 74 -4.41 9.34 10.41
C GLU A 74 -3.24 9.59 9.45
N ARG A 75 -2.07 9.92 10.00
CA ARG A 75 -0.82 10.06 9.24
C ARG A 75 0.37 9.69 10.11
N HIS A 76 1.46 9.27 9.46
CA HIS A 76 2.73 8.96 10.09
C HIS A 76 3.77 10.02 9.69
N PRO A 77 4.07 11.02 10.54
CA PRO A 77 4.94 12.14 10.16
C PRO A 77 6.42 11.75 10.00
N PHE A 78 6.84 10.56 10.45
CA PHE A 78 8.24 10.15 10.48
C PHE A 78 8.53 8.88 9.69
N GLY A 79 7.56 8.36 8.92
CA GLY A 79 7.80 7.20 8.09
C GLY A 79 6.62 6.79 7.23
N SER A 80 6.91 5.93 6.26
CA SER A 80 5.92 5.34 5.36
C SER A 80 5.22 4.15 6.03
N GLN A 81 4.02 3.79 5.56
CA GLN A 81 3.33 2.56 5.93
C GLN A 81 2.79 1.87 4.69
N ALA A 82 3.02 0.55 4.58
CA ALA A 82 2.56 -0.27 3.47
C ALA A 82 1.62 -1.38 3.96
N PHE A 83 0.56 -1.65 3.20
CA PHE A 83 -0.36 -2.77 3.43
C PHE A 83 -0.39 -3.67 2.19
N ILE A 84 -0.02 -4.94 2.38
CA ILE A 84 -0.07 -5.97 1.33
C ILE A 84 -1.02 -7.07 1.81
N PRO A 85 -2.13 -7.33 1.10
CA PRO A 85 -3.08 -8.35 1.53
C PRO A 85 -2.45 -9.74 1.35
N LEU A 86 -2.58 -10.60 2.37
CA LEU A 86 -2.13 -12.00 2.30
C LEU A 86 -3.21 -12.95 1.76
N SER A 87 -4.27 -12.39 1.18
CA SER A 87 -5.36 -13.12 0.54
C SER A 87 -5.84 -12.35 -0.69
N PRO A 88 -6.50 -12.98 -1.67
CA PRO A 88 -6.99 -12.29 -2.86
C PRO A 88 -8.22 -11.39 -2.59
N ARG A 89 -8.63 -11.21 -1.33
CA ARG A 89 -9.78 -10.37 -1.00
C ARG A 89 -9.43 -8.89 -1.20
N PRO A 90 -10.21 -8.14 -1.99
CA PRO A 90 -10.01 -6.70 -2.11
C PRO A 90 -10.29 -6.00 -0.78
N PHE A 91 -9.65 -4.85 -0.58
CA PHE A 91 -9.91 -3.96 0.53
C PHE A 91 -10.00 -2.51 0.03
N LEU A 92 -10.55 -1.63 0.86
CA LEU A 92 -10.67 -0.22 0.56
C LEU A 92 -9.53 0.55 1.22
N VAL A 93 -8.97 1.51 0.48
CA VAL A 93 -8.13 2.59 1.00
C VAL A 93 -8.89 3.90 0.81
N VAL A 94 -8.74 4.82 1.77
CA VAL A 94 -9.44 6.13 1.78
C VAL A 94 -8.44 7.22 2.05
#